data_AF-A0A349N2T6-F1
#
_entry.id   AF-A0A349N2T6-F1
#
_cell.length_a   1.000
_cell.length_b   1.000
_cell.length_c   1.000
_cell.angle_alpha   90.00
_cell.angle_beta   90.00
_cell.angle_gamma   90.00
#
_symmetry.space_group_name_H-M   'P 1'
#
loop_
_entity.id
_entity.type
_entity.pdbx_description
1 polymer ?
#
loop_
_entity_poly.entity_id
_entity_poly.type
_entity_poly.pdbx_seq_one_letter_code
_entity_poly.pdbx_strand_id
1 'polypeptide(L)'
;MKKKIALIQMDTAMGDPDKNYAHAGKCMEKAMKDSPDILVLPETVNVGFFPENLRELADPEGKKTQEVFGEFAAAHHVNIVAGSAAVIRDGKVYN
;
A
#
# COMPACT_ATOMS: atom_id res chain seq x y z
N MET A 1 9.65 -6.02 25.13
CA MET A 1 8.81 -4.81 24.87
C MET A 1 7.57 -5.25 24.11
N LYS A 2 6.38 -4.72 24.42
CA LYS A 2 5.13 -5.03 23.68
C LYS A 2 5.06 -4.18 22.42
N LYS A 3 4.81 -4.79 21.27
CA LYS A 3 4.63 -4.08 19.98
C LYS A 3 3.15 -3.74 19.76
N LYS A 4 2.89 -2.55 19.20
CA LYS A 4 1.56 -2.11 18.76
C LYS A 4 1.44 -2.19 17.25
N ILE A 5 0.41 -2.88 16.78
CA ILE A 5 0.13 -3.07 15.35
C ILE A 5 -1.18 -2.35 15.04
N ALA A 6 -1.20 -1.56 13.97
CA ALA A 6 -2.42 -1.02 13.40
C ALA A 6 -2.71 -1.71 12.06
N LEU A 7 -3.89 -2.35 11.98
CA LEU A 7 -4.40 -2.92 10.75
C LEU A 7 -5.22 -1.86 10.03
N ILE A 8 -4.82 -1.50 8.82
CA ILE A 8 -5.50 -0.48 8.03
C ILE A 8 -6.56 -1.17 7.18
N GLN A 9 -7.81 -0.88 7.51
CA GLN A 9 -8.96 -1.20 6.66
C GLN A 9 -9.36 0.06 5.89
N MET A 10 -9.26 0.00 4.57
CA MET A 10 -9.62 1.08 3.67
C MET A 10 -10.37 0.54 2.45
N ASP A 11 -11.22 1.38 1.87
CA ASP A 11 -11.85 1.08 0.59
C ASP A 11 -10.85 1.36 -0.53
N THR A 12 -10.62 0.38 -1.40
CA THR A 12 -9.73 0.51 -2.56
C THR A 12 -10.55 0.81 -3.80
N ALA A 13 -10.30 1.96 -4.41
CA ALA A 13 -10.90 2.32 -5.67
C ALA A 13 -10.44 1.35 -6.77
N MET A 14 -11.40 0.80 -7.51
CA MET A 14 -11.13 -0.10 -8.62
C MET A 14 -10.40 0.66 -9.73
N GLY A 15 -9.19 0.22 -10.07
CA GLY A 15 -8.44 0.72 -11.22
C GLY A 15 -7.84 2.12 -11.09
N ASP A 16 -7.67 2.64 -9.87
CA ASP A 16 -7.14 4.00 -9.63
C ASP A 16 -5.97 4.02 -8.63
N PRO A 17 -4.73 3.72 -9.09
CA PRO A 17 -3.53 3.71 -8.26
C PRO A 17 -3.26 4.98 -7.48
N ASP A 18 -3.35 6.14 -8.12
CA ASP A 18 -3.00 7.40 -7.49
C ASP A 18 -3.98 7.74 -6.35
N LYS A 19 -5.29 7.54 -6.58
CA LYS A 19 -6.30 7.70 -5.53
C LYS A 19 -6.07 6.74 -4.38
N ASN A 20 -5.71 5.49 -4.68
CA ASN A 20 -5.49 4.49 -3.66
C ASN A 20 -4.26 4.76 -2.79
N TYR A 21 -3.11 5.13 -3.39
CA TYR A 21 -1.93 5.53 -2.62
C TYR A 21 -2.21 6.75 -1.74
N ALA A 22 -2.91 7.76 -2.28
CA ALA A 22 -3.30 8.93 -1.52
C ALA A 22 -4.26 8.59 -0.36
N HIS A 23 -5.21 7.66 -0.58
CA HIS A 23 -6.13 7.21 0.48
C HIS A 23 -5.40 6.38 1.55
N ALA A 24 -4.50 5.49 1.15
CA ALA A 24 -3.65 4.73 2.06
C ALA A 24 -2.80 5.65 2.94
N GLY A 25 -2.16 6.67 2.35
CA GLY A 25 -1.43 7.71 3.09
C GLY A 25 -2.27 8.38 4.17
N LYS A 26 -3.50 8.81 3.84
CA LYS A 26 -4.42 9.43 4.81
C LYS A 26 -4.82 8.47 5.95
N CYS A 27 -5.03 7.19 5.64
CA CYS A 27 -5.33 6.17 6.63
C CYS A 27 -4.13 5.87 7.54
N MET A 28 -2.92 5.80 6.98
CA MET A 28 -1.68 5.66 7.75
C MET A 28 -1.46 6.85 8.69
N GLU A 29 -1.62 8.09 8.21
CA GLU A 29 -1.53 9.29 9.06
C GLU A 29 -2.54 9.26 10.22
N LYS A 30 -3.77 8.80 9.94
CA LYS A 30 -4.78 8.62 11.00
C LYS A 30 -4.33 7.57 12.03
N ALA A 31 -3.78 6.45 11.59
CA ALA A 31 -3.28 5.39 12.47
C ALA A 31 -2.06 5.84 13.29
N MET A 32 -1.20 6.71 12.74
CA MET A 32 -0.02 7.23 13.43
C MET A 32 -0.34 8.04 14.69
N LYS A 33 -1.56 8.59 14.82
CA LYS A 33 -2.04 9.26 16.05
C LYS A 33 -2.01 8.36 17.28
N ASP A 34 -2.09 7.06 17.07
CA ASP A 34 -2.04 6.03 18.09
C ASP A 34 -0.62 5.49 18.33
N SER A 35 0.40 6.04 17.65
CA SER A 35 1.81 5.65 17.74
C SER A 35 2.06 4.13 17.62
N PRO A 36 1.62 3.47 16.53
CA PRO A 36 1.92 2.07 16.29
C PRO A 36 3.41 1.85 15.94
N ASP A 37 3.94 0.66 16.25
CA ASP A 37 5.26 0.23 15.79
C ASP A 37 5.23 -0.30 14.35
N ILE A 38 4.07 -0.84 13.94
CA ILE A 38 3.85 -1.54 12.67
C ILE A 38 2.48 -1.14 12.09
N LEU A 39 2.48 -0.71 10.83
CA LEU A 39 1.29 -0.54 10.02
C LEU A 39 1.14 -1.72 9.06
N VAL A 40 -0.08 -2.21 8.87
CA VAL A 40 -0.39 -3.28 7.89
C VAL A 40 -1.46 -2.79 6.94
N LEU A 41 -1.16 -2.78 5.65
CA LEU A 41 -2.07 -2.37 4.57
C LEU A 41 -2.81 -3.58 3.99
N PRO A 42 -3.96 -3.36 3.32
CA PRO A 42 -4.73 -4.43 2.70
C PRO A 42 -4.09 -4.96 1.41
N GLU A 43 -4.64 -6.07 0.91
CA GLU A 43 -4.28 -6.69 -0.37
C GLU A 43 -4.59 -5.79 -1.57
N THR A 44 -3.78 -5.87 -2.63
CA THR A 44 -3.95 -5.16 -3.92
C THR A 44 -4.18 -3.65 -3.74
N VAL A 45 -3.44 -3.05 -2.82
CA VAL A 45 -3.69 -1.68 -2.34
C VAL A 45 -3.67 -0.67 -3.47
N ASN A 46 -2.88 -0.88 -4.52
CA ASN A 46 -2.77 0.03 -5.65
C ASN A 46 -3.95 -0.04 -6.63
N VAL A 47 -4.51 -1.22 -6.92
CA VAL A 47 -5.47 -1.35 -8.04
C VAL A 47 -6.88 -1.76 -7.62
N GLY A 48 -7.08 -2.13 -6.35
CA GLY A 48 -8.29 -2.83 -5.93
C GLY A 48 -8.34 -4.27 -6.45
N PHE A 49 -9.47 -4.95 -6.23
CA PHE A 49 -9.57 -6.38 -6.51
C PHE A 49 -9.86 -6.68 -7.99
N PHE A 50 -8.81 -6.62 -8.82
CA PHE A 50 -8.78 -7.11 -10.22
C PHE A 50 -9.57 -6.28 -11.25
N PRO A 51 -9.13 -5.05 -11.59
CA PRO A 51 -9.71 -4.25 -12.68
C PRO A 51 -9.46 -4.88 -14.07
N GLU A 52 -10.32 -4.58 -15.05
CA GLU A 52 -10.20 -5.14 -16.42
C GLU A 52 -8.86 -4.79 -17.10
N ASN A 53 -8.32 -3.60 -16.83
CA ASN A 53 -7.03 -3.11 -17.33
C ASN A 53 -5.87 -3.36 -16.35
N LEU A 54 -5.96 -4.39 -15.49
CA LEU A 54 -4.97 -4.72 -14.46
C LEU A 54 -3.51 -4.68 -14.94
N ARG A 55 -3.23 -5.22 -16.14
CA ARG A 55 -1.87 -5.26 -16.68
C ARG A 55 -1.28 -3.87 -16.92
N GLU A 56 -2.10 -2.92 -17.34
CA GLU A 56 -1.70 -1.53 -17.61
C GLU A 56 -1.46 -0.75 -16.31
N LEU A 57 -2.20 -1.12 -15.26
CA LEU A 57 -2.15 -0.46 -13.95
C LEU A 57 -1.16 -1.10 -12.98
N ALA A 58 -0.65 -2.31 -13.28
CA ALA A 58 0.29 -3.02 -12.45
C ALA A 58 1.61 -2.22 -12.30
N ASP A 59 2.08 -2.08 -11.06
CA ASP A 59 3.26 -1.30 -10.71
C ASP A 59 4.53 -1.95 -11.29
N PRO A 60 5.25 -1.28 -12.21
CA PRO A 60 6.46 -1.82 -12.81
C PRO A 60 7.52 -2.11 -11.75
N GLU A 61 7.88 -3.38 -11.60
CA GLU A 61 8.80 -3.88 -10.57
C GLU A 61 8.38 -3.61 -9.11
N GLY A 62 7.21 -3.04 -8.86
CA GLY A 62 6.74 -2.63 -7.53
C GLY A 62 7.39 -1.33 -7.04
N LYS A 63 7.96 -0.52 -7.95
CA LYS A 63 8.74 0.66 -7.60
C LYS A 63 7.89 1.73 -6.94
N LYS A 64 6.67 1.98 -7.45
CA LYS A 64 5.83 3.06 -6.90
C LYS A 64 5.35 2.73 -5.50
N THR A 65 4.96 1.48 -5.27
CA THR A 65 4.57 0.94 -3.97
C THR A 65 5.71 1.08 -2.96
N GLN A 66 6.94 0.70 -3.36
CA GLN A 66 8.13 0.83 -2.52
C GLN A 66 8.48 2.29 -2.21
N GLU A 67 8.40 3.18 -3.20
CA GLU A 67 8.64 4.61 -3.02
C GLU A 67 7.63 5.20 -2.01
N VAL A 68 6.32 5.07 -2.28
CA VAL A 68 5.26 5.69 -1.47
C VAL A 68 5.31 5.22 -0.02
N PHE A 69 5.40 3.90 0.22
CA PHE A 69 5.39 3.38 1.58
C PHE A 69 6.77 3.45 2.24
N GLY A 70 7.85 3.38 1.46
CA GLY A 70 9.21 3.55 1.98
C GLY A 70 9.45 4.97 2.47
N GLU A 71 8.99 5.99 1.74
CA GLU A 71 9.05 7.38 2.15
C GLU A 71 8.25 7.62 3.44
N PHE A 72 7.04 7.07 3.53
CA PHE A 72 6.21 7.17 4.75
C PHE A 72 6.91 6.50 5.95
N ALA A 73 7.42 5.28 5.76
CA ALA A 73 8.12 4.54 6.81
C ALA A 73 9.34 5.31 7.32
N ALA A 74 10.12 5.91 6.42
CA ALA A 74 11.29 6.70 6.75
C ALA A 74 10.93 8.00 7.50
N ALA A 75 9.91 8.72 7.04
CA ALA A 75 9.47 9.98 7.64
C ALA A 75 8.90 9.80 9.05
N HIS A 76 8.18 8.70 9.30
CA HIS A 76 7.48 8.46 10.56
C HIS A 76 8.18 7.46 11.49
N HIS A 77 9.32 6.92 11.07
CA HIS A 77 10.09 5.90 11.79
C HIS A 77 9.26 4.69 12.23
N VAL A 78 8.44 4.17 11.30
CA VAL A 78 7.51 3.05 11.53
C VAL A 78 7.79 1.89 10.57
N ASN A 79 7.48 0.66 10.96
CA ASN A 79 7.53 -0.48 10.05
C ASN A 79 6.22 -0.57 9.26
N ILE A 80 6.29 -0.91 7.98
CA ILE A 80 5.10 -1.08 7.13
C ILE A 80 5.12 -2.45 6.46
N VAL A 81 4.08 -3.24 6.73
CA VAL A 81 3.69 -4.36 5.88
C VAL A 81 2.76 -3.76 4.84
N ALA A 82 3.29 -3.51 3.64
CA ALA A 82 2.60 -2.79 2.56
C ALA A 82 1.44 -3.58 1.90
N GLY A 83 0.88 -4.56 2.60
CA GLY A 83 -0.12 -5.47 2.07
C GLY A 83 0.43 -6.17 0.84
N SER A 84 -0.29 -6.06 -0.26
CA SER A 84 0.22 -6.43 -1.58
C SER A 84 -0.18 -5.42 -2.63
N ALA A 85 0.44 -5.51 -3.80
CA ALA A 85 0.16 -4.66 -4.94
C ALA A 85 0.17 -5.49 -6.20
N ALA A 86 -0.66 -5.13 -7.18
CA ALA A 86 -0.48 -5.67 -8.52
C ALA A 86 0.85 -5.16 -9.10
N VAL A 87 1.75 -6.07 -9.42
CA VAL A 87 3.10 -5.77 -9.90
C VAL A 87 3.35 -6.48 -11.22
N ILE A 88 3.99 -5.80 -12.18
CA ILE A 88 4.46 -6.44 -13.42
C ILE A 88 5.98 -6.63 -13.37
N ARG A 89 6.42 -7.87 -13.56
CA ARG A 89 7.83 -8.28 -13.69
C ARG A 89 7.98 -9.29 -14.83
N ASP A 90 8.99 -9.12 -15.66
CA ASP A 90 9.26 -10.01 -16.81
C ASP A 90 8.01 -10.30 -17.68
N GLY A 91 7.18 -9.27 -17.88
CA GLY A 91 5.94 -9.36 -18.66
C GLY A 91 4.81 -10.15 -18.02
N LYS A 92 4.93 -10.57 -16.75
CA LYS A 92 3.90 -11.27 -15.99
C LYS A 92 3.39 -10.42 -14.83
N VAL A 93 2.10 -10.50 -14.55
CA VAL A 93 1.45 -9.78 -13.44
C VAL A 93 1.40 -10.69 -12.22
N TYR A 94 1.75 -10.14 -11.07
CA TYR A 94 1.78 -10.79 -9.77
C TYR A 94 0.98 -9.98 -8.76
N ASN A 95 0.59 -10.67 -7.69
CA ASN A 95 0.17 -10.10 -6.42
C ASN A 95 1.33 -10.34 -5.43
#